data_AF-A0A2E6G7A6-F1
#
_entry.id   AF-A0A2E6G7A6-F1
#
_cell.length_a   1.000
_cell.length_b   1.000
_cell.length_c   1.000
_cell.angle_alpha   90.00
_cell.angle_beta   90.00
_cell.angle_gamma   90.00
#
_symmetry.space_group_name_H-M   'P 1'
#
loop_
_entity.id
_entity.type
_entity.pdbx_description
1 polymer ?
#
loop_
_entity_poly.entity_id
_entity_poly.type
_entity_poly.pdbx_seq_one_letter_code
_entity_poly.pdbx_strand_id
1 'polypeptide(L)'
;MVEDLKKFENESVVGEDSRSLELTHYVLAERLMQVEHSDIQKEMNKDGHSDTLVYILDGGFRGFHKMSPGELWSEWKDGAEDKWYQLYEDNELPWETYEDDPIHQLEEDENGEVAKG
;
A
#
# COMPACT_ATOMS: atom_id res chain seq x y z
N MET A 1 -9.25 12.00 -22.37
CA MET A 1 -10.50 11.37 -21.90
C MET A 1 -10.25 10.11 -21.07
N VAL A 2 -9.60 9.06 -21.60
CA VAL A 2 -9.32 7.84 -20.79
C VAL A 2 -8.20 8.08 -19.76
N GLU A 3 -7.16 8.80 -20.15
CA GLU A 3 -6.07 9.19 -19.24
C GLU A 3 -6.56 10.09 -18.09
N ASP A 4 -7.46 11.04 -18.39
CA ASP A 4 -8.05 11.93 -17.38
C ASP A 4 -8.89 11.17 -16.34
N LEU A 5 -9.63 10.14 -16.78
CA LEU A 5 -10.40 9.28 -15.89
C LEU A 5 -9.50 8.44 -14.98
N LYS A 6 -8.40 7.90 -15.52
CA LYS A 6 -7.46 7.09 -14.73
C LYS A 6 -6.71 7.95 -13.72
N LYS A 7 -6.33 9.17 -14.10
CA LYS A 7 -5.75 10.14 -13.18
C LYS A 7 -6.72 10.46 -12.03
N PHE A 8 -7.97 10.77 -12.36
CA PHE A 8 -9.01 11.03 -11.37
C PHE A 8 -9.22 9.84 -10.42
N GLU A 9 -9.27 8.62 -10.94
CA GLU A 9 -9.37 7.41 -10.12
C GLU A 9 -8.17 7.27 -9.17
N ASN A 10 -6.95 7.41 -9.68
CA ASN A 10 -5.73 7.28 -8.89
C ASN A 10 -5.66 8.29 -7.72
N GLU A 11 -6.14 9.52 -7.95
CA GLU A 11 -6.17 10.62 -6.97
C GLU A 11 -7.39 10.57 -6.04
N SER A 12 -8.38 9.71 -6.32
CA SER A 12 -9.59 9.61 -5.50
C SER A 12 -9.30 8.90 -4.17
N VAL A 13 -9.76 9.49 -3.07
CA VAL A 13 -9.75 8.85 -1.74
C VAL A 13 -10.66 7.63 -1.75
N VAL A 14 -10.11 6.49 -1.32
CA VAL A 14 -10.80 5.21 -1.23
C VAL A 14 -11.37 4.99 0.18
N GLY A 15 -10.65 5.41 1.21
CA GLY A 15 -11.06 5.26 2.60
C GLY A 15 -10.11 5.95 3.58
N GLU A 16 -10.53 6.02 4.85
CA GLU A 16 -9.72 6.50 5.96
C GLU A 16 -9.26 5.29 6.81
N ASP A 17 -7.96 5.15 7.02
CA ASP A 17 -7.36 4.04 7.75
C ASP A 17 -7.41 4.21 9.29
N SER A 18 -6.86 3.24 10.03
CA SER A 18 -6.86 3.22 11.51
C SER A 18 -6.04 4.34 12.15
N ARG A 19 -5.18 5.02 11.38
CA ARG A 19 -4.44 6.22 11.82
C ARG A 19 -5.08 7.51 11.31
N SER A 20 -6.32 7.43 10.83
CA SER A 20 -7.07 8.55 10.28
C SER A 20 -6.43 9.20 9.05
N LEU A 21 -5.67 8.41 8.27
CA LEU A 21 -5.12 8.87 7.00
C LEU A 21 -6.10 8.58 5.85
N GLU A 22 -6.40 9.60 5.06
CA GLU A 22 -7.15 9.46 3.80
C GLU A 22 -6.26 8.81 2.73
N LEU A 23 -6.56 7.56 2.37
CA LEU A 23 -5.77 6.81 1.40
C LEU A 23 -6.39 6.93 0.01
N THR A 24 -5.63 7.49 -0.93
CA THR A 24 -6.00 7.49 -2.35
C THR A 24 -5.87 6.10 -2.96
N HIS A 25 -6.49 5.88 -4.11
CA HIS A 25 -6.35 4.63 -4.86
C HIS A 25 -4.89 4.30 -5.14
N TYR A 26 -4.10 5.30 -5.54
CA TYR A 26 -2.69 5.10 -5.85
C TYR A 26 -1.88 4.71 -4.61
N VAL A 27 -2.05 5.44 -3.51
CA VAL A 27 -1.39 5.15 -2.22
C VAL A 27 -1.73 3.73 -1.77
N LEU A 28 -3.02 3.37 -1.78
CA LEU A 28 -3.47 2.07 -1.31
C LEU A 28 -2.89 0.93 -2.17
N ALA A 29 -2.83 1.11 -3.49
CA ALA A 29 -2.23 0.14 -4.39
C ALA A 29 -0.71 -0.03 -4.16
N GLU A 30 0.03 1.06 -3.91
CA GLU A 30 1.46 1.01 -3.58
C GLU A 30 1.71 0.27 -2.26
N ARG A 31 0.95 0.60 -1.21
CA ARG A 31 1.07 -0.07 0.10
C ARG A 31 0.78 -1.57 0.00
N LEU A 32 -0.28 -1.97 -0.72
CA LEU A 32 -0.60 -3.38 -0.94
C LEU A 32 0.50 -4.12 -1.72
N MET A 33 1.10 -3.49 -2.73
CA MET A 33 2.25 -4.08 -3.44
C MET A 33 3.44 -4.33 -2.51
N GLN A 34 3.73 -3.41 -1.58
CA GLN A 34 4.80 -3.58 -0.61
C GLN A 34 4.53 -4.77 0.33
N VAL A 35 3.29 -4.94 0.78
CA VAL A 35 2.88 -6.08 1.62
C VAL A 35 3.10 -7.41 0.90
N GLU A 36 2.53 -7.56 -0.30
CA GLU A 36 2.65 -8.81 -1.07
C GLU A 36 4.10 -9.13 -1.42
N HIS A 37 4.90 -8.11 -1.79
CA HIS A 37 6.31 -8.33 -2.06
C HIS A 37 7.06 -8.81 -0.82
N SER A 38 6.77 -8.23 0.35
CA SER A 38 7.36 -8.67 1.62
C SER A 38 7.06 -10.14 1.91
N ASP A 39 5.83 -10.60 1.63
CA ASP A 39 5.47 -12.01 1.76
C ASP A 39 6.21 -12.92 0.82
N ILE A 40 6.23 -12.55 -0.46
CA ILE A 40 6.97 -13.30 -1.48
C ILE A 40 8.43 -13.44 -1.05
N GLN A 41 9.06 -12.35 -0.59
CA GLN A 41 10.45 -12.37 -0.16
C GLN A 41 10.65 -13.23 1.09
N LYS A 42 9.76 -13.14 2.09
CA LYS A 42 9.80 -13.93 3.32
C LYS A 42 9.67 -15.42 3.04
N GLU A 43 8.69 -15.82 2.22
CA GLU A 43 8.48 -17.21 1.81
C GLU A 43 9.65 -17.74 0.99
N MET A 44 10.11 -16.99 -0.02
CA MET A 44 11.26 -17.39 -0.85
C MET A 44 12.52 -17.63 0.00
N ASN A 45 12.80 -16.77 0.97
CA ASN A 45 13.97 -16.92 1.84
C ASN A 45 13.85 -18.09 2.82
N LYS A 46 12.63 -18.42 3.25
CA LYS A 46 12.38 -19.45 4.26
C LYS A 46 12.24 -20.84 3.64
N ASP A 47 11.46 -20.95 2.57
CA ASP A 47 10.96 -22.22 2.02
C ASP A 47 11.47 -22.50 0.59
N GLY A 48 12.19 -21.54 -0.01
CA GLY A 48 12.77 -21.68 -1.36
C GLY A 48 11.76 -21.54 -2.50
N HIS A 49 10.50 -21.23 -2.18
CA HIS A 49 9.41 -20.93 -3.08
C HIS A 49 8.43 -19.97 -2.36
N SER A 50 7.54 -19.34 -3.12
CA SER A 50 6.47 -18.51 -2.55
C SER A 50 5.13 -18.98 -3.06
N ASP A 51 4.29 -19.45 -2.13
CA ASP A 51 2.91 -19.81 -2.40
C ASP A 51 2.10 -18.58 -2.82
N THR A 52 2.42 -17.42 -2.23
CA THR A 52 1.85 -16.12 -2.59
C THR A 52 2.12 -15.79 -4.06
N LEU A 53 3.38 -15.90 -4.51
CA LEU A 53 3.74 -15.67 -5.92
C LEU A 53 3.08 -16.70 -6.84
N VAL A 54 3.04 -17.98 -6.46
CA VAL A 54 2.38 -19.03 -7.25
C VAL A 54 0.89 -18.72 -7.42
N TYR A 55 0.20 -18.32 -6.36
CA TYR A 55 -1.22 -17.94 -6.40
C TYR A 55 -1.46 -16.74 -7.33
N ILE A 56 -0.65 -15.69 -7.20
CA ILE A 56 -0.69 -14.50 -8.06
C ILE A 56 -0.56 -14.87 -9.54
N LEU A 57 0.35 -15.80 -9.88
CA LEU A 57 0.61 -16.22 -11.25
C LEU A 57 -0.44 -17.20 -11.81
N ASP A 58 -0.93 -18.14 -11.00
CA ASP A 58 -1.91 -19.15 -11.41
C ASP A 58 -3.29 -18.52 -11.68
N GLY A 59 -3.72 -17.59 -10.82
CA GLY A 59 -5.01 -16.92 -10.91
C GLY A 59 -5.08 -15.76 -11.91
N GLY A 60 -3.95 -15.33 -12.47
CA GLY A 60 -3.89 -14.18 -13.38
C GLY A 60 -4.11 -12.84 -12.68
N PHE A 61 -3.31 -12.54 -11.66
CA PHE A 61 -3.38 -11.29 -10.91
C PHE A 61 -3.24 -10.07 -11.82
N ARG A 62 -4.26 -9.21 -11.84
CA ARG A 62 -4.30 -8.05 -12.75
C ARG A 62 -3.43 -6.87 -12.30
N GLY A 63 -2.98 -6.87 -11.04
CA GLY A 63 -2.24 -5.79 -10.39
C GLY A 63 -3.14 -4.84 -9.60
N PHE A 64 -2.67 -4.40 -8.43
CA PHE A 64 -3.41 -3.52 -7.51
C PHE A 64 -3.84 -2.19 -8.16
N HIS A 65 -2.97 -1.56 -8.96
CA HIS A 65 -3.32 -0.36 -9.73
C HIS A 65 -4.50 -0.51 -10.69
N LYS A 66 -4.89 -1.75 -11.03
CA LYS A 66 -6.03 -2.06 -11.89
C LYS A 66 -7.24 -2.61 -11.13
N MET A 67 -7.16 -2.78 -9.81
CA MET A 67 -8.31 -3.13 -8.97
C MET A 67 -9.26 -1.95 -8.83
N SER A 68 -10.52 -2.19 -8.48
CA SER A 68 -11.46 -1.12 -8.12
C SER A 68 -11.19 -0.62 -6.69
N PRO A 69 -11.64 0.61 -6.34
CA PRO A 69 -11.54 1.14 -4.97
C PRO A 69 -12.04 0.18 -3.89
N GLY A 70 -13.18 -0.48 -4.13
CA GLY A 70 -13.75 -1.42 -3.16
C GLY A 70 -12.93 -2.69 -2.96
N GLU A 71 -12.27 -3.18 -4.00
CA GLU A 71 -11.36 -4.33 -3.90
C GLU A 71 -10.10 -3.96 -3.14
N LEU A 72 -9.47 -2.83 -3.47
CA LEU A 72 -8.31 -2.34 -2.73
C LEU A 72 -8.62 -2.15 -1.25
N TRP A 73 -9.78 -1.55 -0.95
CA TRP A 73 -10.21 -1.37 0.44
C TRP A 73 -10.46 -2.68 1.16
N SER A 74 -11.03 -3.67 0.48
CA SER A 74 -11.25 -4.99 1.04
C SER A 74 -9.93 -5.67 1.41
N GLU A 75 -8.95 -5.68 0.50
CA GLU A 75 -7.61 -6.24 0.77
C GLU A 75 -6.91 -5.50 1.92
N TRP A 76 -7.00 -4.17 1.94
CA TRP A 76 -6.43 -3.35 3.02
C TRP A 76 -7.00 -3.73 4.39
N LYS A 77 -8.33 -3.84 4.49
CA LYS A 77 -9.02 -4.21 5.73
C LYS A 77 -8.89 -5.68 6.10
N ASP A 78 -8.51 -6.56 5.17
CA ASP A 78 -8.26 -7.98 5.43
C ASP A 78 -6.82 -8.24 5.94
N GLY A 79 -6.33 -7.35 6.81
CA GLY A 79 -5.07 -7.51 7.54
C GLY A 79 -3.83 -6.95 6.84
N ALA A 80 -3.92 -6.50 5.59
CA ALA A 80 -2.78 -5.84 4.93
C ALA A 80 -2.41 -4.51 5.63
N GLU A 81 -3.39 -3.80 6.20
CA GLU A 81 -3.16 -2.58 6.99
C GLU A 81 -2.19 -2.79 8.16
N ASP A 82 -2.51 -3.72 9.06
CA ASP A 82 -1.71 -4.00 10.25
C ASP A 82 -0.28 -4.40 9.87
N LYS A 83 -0.17 -5.20 8.81
CA LYS A 83 1.10 -5.70 8.31
C LYS A 83 1.95 -4.63 7.66
N TRP A 84 1.34 -3.75 6.88
CA TRP A 84 2.04 -2.63 6.27
C TRP A 84 2.61 -1.72 7.34
N TYR A 85 1.82 -1.39 8.37
CA TYR A 85 2.30 -0.58 9.49
C TYR A 85 3.42 -1.25 10.27
N GLN A 86 3.33 -2.56 10.51
CA GLN A 86 4.43 -3.30 11.11
C GLN A 86 5.70 -3.19 10.27
N LEU A 87 5.63 -3.44 8.96
CA LEU A 87 6.79 -3.32 8.07
C LEU A 87 7.36 -1.91 8.04
N TYR A 88 6.51 -0.89 8.07
CA TYR A 88 6.90 0.51 8.09
C TYR A 88 7.62 0.86 9.40
N GLU A 89 7.06 0.51 10.56
CA GLU A 89 7.65 0.77 11.87
C GLU A 89 8.97 0.02 12.11
N ASP A 90 9.06 -1.21 11.59
CA ASP A 90 10.27 -2.04 11.67
C ASP A 90 11.33 -1.63 10.62
N ASN A 91 11.03 -0.66 9.75
CA ASN A 91 11.87 -0.25 8.62
C ASN A 91 12.23 -1.42 7.70
N GLU A 92 11.26 -2.32 7.48
CA GLU A 92 11.32 -3.53 6.66
C GLU A 92 10.55 -3.41 5.33
N LEU A 93 10.05 -2.22 4.98
CA LEU A 93 9.44 -2.03 3.67
C LEU A 93 10.44 -2.33 2.54
N PRO A 94 10.02 -3.04 1.47
CA PRO A 94 10.93 -3.45 0.41
C PRO A 94 11.45 -2.30 -0.46
N TRP A 95 10.72 -1.18 -0.48
CA TRP A 95 11.11 0.11 -1.07
C TRP A 95 10.45 1.24 -0.29
N GLU A 96 10.90 2.48 -0.53
CA GLU A 96 10.37 3.68 0.10
C GLU A 96 8.87 3.86 -0.17
N THR A 97 8.16 4.47 0.77
CA THR A 97 6.76 4.86 0.59
C THR A 97 6.63 5.87 -0.54
N TYR A 98 5.45 5.90 -1.17
CA TYR A 98 5.19 6.84 -2.25
C TYR A 98 5.33 8.30 -1.77
N GLU A 99 5.86 9.18 -2.62
CA GLU A 99 6.21 10.55 -2.22
C GLU A 99 5.01 11.37 -1.69
N ASP A 100 3.81 11.18 -2.23
CA ASP A 100 2.59 11.83 -1.74
C ASP A 100 1.79 10.95 -0.77
N ASP A 101 2.39 9.91 -0.19
CA ASP A 101 1.74 9.11 0.83
C ASP A 101 1.52 9.97 2.11
N PRO A 102 0.28 10.02 2.65
CA PRO A 102 -0.04 10.81 3.83
C PRO A 102 0.75 10.40 5.09
N ILE A 103 1.42 9.24 5.09
CA ILE A 103 2.31 8.84 6.19
C ILE A 103 3.44 9.84 6.44
N HIS A 104 3.94 10.50 5.38
CA HIS A 104 5.00 11.51 5.51
C HIS A 104 4.54 12.75 6.27
N GLN A 105 3.25 13.08 6.22
CA GLN A 105 2.69 14.20 6.99
C GLN A 105 2.66 13.88 8.49
N LEU A 106 2.43 12.62 8.86
CA LEU A 106 2.52 12.19 10.25
C LEU A 106 3.97 12.24 10.76
N GLU A 107 4.94 11.84 9.94
CA GLU A 107 6.37 11.96 10.30
C GLU A 107 6.79 13.41 10.57
N GLU A 108 6.28 14.37 9.79
CA GLU A 108 6.56 15.80 9.97
C GLU A 108 5.95 16.36 11.27
N ASP A 109 4.74 15.92 11.64
CA ASP A 109 4.05 16.34 12.86
C ASP A 109 4.66 15.67 14.12
N GLU A 110 5.01 14.37 14.03
CA GLU A 110 5.65 13.62 15.13
C GLU A 110 7.11 14.03 15.38
N ASN A 111 7.86 14.38 14.33
CA ASN A 111 9.25 14.87 14.44
C ASN A 111 9.35 16.39 14.68
N GLY A 112 8.21 17.09 14.78
CA GLY A 112 8.12 18.44 15.31
C GLY A 112 8.54 19.57 14.36
N GLU A 113 8.34 19.42 13.05
CA GLU A 113 8.42 20.57 12.13
C GLU A 113 7.11 21.37 12.03
N VAL A 114 6.46 21.64 13.18
CA VAL A 114 5.61 22.83 13.30
C VAL A 114 6.50 24.08 13.42
N ALA A 115 7.24 24.37 12.35
CA ALA A 115 8.06 25.57 12.20
C ALA A 115 7.58 26.45 11.05
N LYS A 116 6.37 27.01 11.21
CA LYS A 116 6.06 28.46 11.17
C LYS A 116 4.63 28.69 10.64
N GLY A 117 3.89 29.51 11.39
CA GLY A 117 2.58 30.02 10.99
C GLY A 117 2.65 31.21 10.05
#